data_AF-A0A3P7SAJ2-F1
#
_entry.id   AF-A0A3P7SAJ2-F1
#
_cell.length_a   1.000
_cell.length_b   1.000
_cell.length_c   1.000
_cell.angle_alpha   90.00
_cell.angle_beta   90.00
_cell.angle_gamma   90.00
#
_symmetry.space_group_name_H-M   'P 1'
#
loop_
_entity.id
_entity.type
_entity.pdbx_description
1 polymer ?
#
loop_
_entity_poly.entity_id
_entity_poly.type
_entity_poly.pdbx_seq_one_letter_code
_entity_poly.pdbx_strand_id
1 'polypeptide(L)'
;MKLKIGEFQKRMPWIETLDITVENEMNTIYKQAKKAAEIAIQRLKQMKMKVFRPSDYFAEMVKSDTHMQKVRQRIADIREGKERQENIRRLREEKKFAAKVQREVIENRQNEKKKLKEAVMKHRKGLKGQLEEMLNNAKSLQIYDDKTDATSHLKKKDNQMRNGVKCSKLSRNARNKKFGFGGQKKRSKNNTKER
;
A
#
# COMPACT_ATOMS: atom_id res chain seq x y z
N MET A 1 20.93 -47.79 -34.97
CA MET A 1 20.45 -46.38 -34.86
C MET A 1 21.54 -45.43 -34.38
N LYS A 2 22.22 -45.70 -33.24
CA LYS A 2 23.32 -44.85 -32.71
C LYS A 2 24.46 -44.58 -33.70
N LEU A 3 24.85 -45.58 -34.51
CA LEU A 3 25.91 -45.42 -35.53
C LEU A 3 25.55 -44.36 -36.59
N LYS A 4 24.31 -44.41 -37.11
CA LYS A 4 23.81 -43.43 -38.09
C LYS A 4 23.77 -42.00 -37.53
N ILE A 5 23.42 -41.85 -36.25
CA ILE A 5 23.39 -40.54 -35.56
C ILE A 5 24.82 -40.01 -35.39
N GLY A 6 25.76 -40.86 -34.98
CA GLY A 6 27.16 -40.48 -34.82
C GLY A 6 27.83 -40.10 -36.15
N GLU A 7 27.50 -40.80 -37.24
CA GLU A 7 27.94 -40.43 -38.60
C GLU A 7 27.38 -39.06 -39.02
N PHE A 8 26.12 -38.79 -38.71
CA PHE A 8 25.49 -37.50 -39.01
C PHE A 8 26.12 -36.35 -38.22
N GLN A 9 26.35 -36.53 -36.92
CA GLN A 9 26.99 -35.52 -36.06
C GLN A 9 28.44 -35.20 -36.48
N LYS A 10 29.17 -36.18 -37.03
CA LYS A 10 30.54 -35.94 -37.54
C LYS A 10 30.56 -35.11 -38.83
N ARG A 11 29.49 -35.14 -39.62
CA ARG A 11 29.42 -34.42 -40.90
C ARG A 11 29.10 -32.94 -40.74
N MET A 12 28.44 -32.56 -39.65
CA MET A 12 27.93 -31.21 -39.45
C MET A 12 28.81 -30.44 -38.45
N PRO A 13 29.21 -29.19 -38.72
CA PRO A 13 29.84 -28.34 -37.72
C PRO A 13 28.90 -28.16 -36.52
N TRP A 14 29.44 -28.12 -35.30
CA TRP A 14 28.65 -28.01 -34.06
C TRP A 14 27.69 -26.81 -34.03
N ILE A 15 27.97 -25.78 -34.81
CA ILE A 15 27.12 -24.59 -35.00
C ILE A 15 25.72 -24.90 -35.54
N GLU A 16 25.57 -25.99 -36.31
CA GLU A 16 24.29 -26.39 -36.91
C GLU A 16 23.47 -27.28 -35.97
N THR A 17 24.14 -27.98 -35.06
CA THR A 17 23.46 -28.83 -34.07
C THR A 17 23.11 -28.05 -32.81
N LEU A 18 24.01 -27.15 -32.35
CA LEU A 18 23.90 -26.41 -31.08
C LEU A 18 23.63 -27.32 -29.88
N ASP A 19 23.96 -28.61 -30.00
CA ASP A 19 23.68 -29.61 -28.99
C ASP A 19 24.62 -29.41 -27.80
N ILE A 20 24.03 -29.32 -26.60
CA ILE A 20 24.75 -29.15 -25.34
C ILE A 20 24.19 -30.12 -24.32
N THR A 21 25.05 -31.02 -23.88
CA THR A 21 24.76 -31.95 -22.79
C THR A 21 25.21 -31.32 -21.49
N VAL A 22 24.27 -31.12 -20.56
CA VAL A 22 24.54 -30.67 -19.19
C VAL A 22 24.18 -31.82 -18.25
N GLU A 23 25.06 -32.09 -17.29
CA GLU A 23 24.86 -33.12 -16.26
C GLU A 23 23.56 -32.87 -15.48
N ASN A 24 22.84 -33.97 -15.22
CA ASN A 24 21.51 -33.98 -14.62
C ASN A 24 21.47 -33.60 -13.13
N GLU A 25 22.60 -33.25 -12.52
CA GLU A 25 22.68 -32.87 -11.10
C GLU A 25 21.88 -31.59 -10.74
N MET A 26 21.43 -30.86 -11.76
CA MET A 26 20.64 -29.66 -11.61
C MET A 26 19.14 -30.00 -11.54
N ASN A 27 18.60 -30.19 -10.33
CA ASN A 27 17.20 -30.56 -10.04
C ASN A 27 16.09 -29.67 -10.64
N THR A 28 16.43 -28.60 -11.38
CA THR A 28 15.44 -27.71 -12.01
C THR A 28 15.81 -27.47 -13.47
N ILE A 29 14.83 -27.62 -14.36
CA ILE A 29 14.94 -27.37 -15.81
C ILE A 29 15.55 -25.98 -16.09
N TYR A 30 15.22 -24.97 -15.27
CA TYR A 30 15.77 -23.63 -15.39
C TYR A 30 17.30 -23.58 -15.22
N LYS A 31 17.84 -24.25 -14.19
CA LYS A 31 19.29 -24.29 -13.94
C LYS A 31 20.02 -25.05 -15.05
N GLN A 32 19.45 -26.16 -15.52
CA GLN A 32 19.99 -26.91 -16.64
C GLN A 32 20.04 -26.06 -17.92
N ALA A 33 18.93 -25.39 -18.27
CA ALA A 33 18.86 -24.50 -19.43
C ALA A 33 19.82 -23.30 -19.32
N LYS A 34 19.94 -22.70 -18.13
CA LYS A 34 20.88 -21.60 -17.89
C LYS A 34 22.34 -22.04 -18.11
N LYS A 35 22.74 -23.17 -17.50
CA LYS A 35 24.10 -23.72 -17.65
C LYS A 35 24.38 -24.10 -19.11
N ALA A 36 23.39 -24.69 -19.80
CA ALA A 36 23.51 -24.99 -21.23
C ALA A 36 23.72 -23.72 -22.06
N ALA A 37 22.94 -22.66 -21.82
CA ALA A 37 23.09 -21.37 -22.49
C ALA A 37 24.46 -20.73 -22.23
N GLU A 38 24.98 -20.77 -21.00
CA GLU A 38 26.30 -20.26 -20.66
C GLU A 38 27.42 -20.96 -21.47
N ILE A 39 27.37 -22.30 -21.56
CA ILE A 39 28.31 -23.10 -22.37
C ILE A 39 28.16 -22.73 -23.86
N ALA A 40 26.93 -22.57 -24.35
CA ALA A 40 26.65 -22.20 -25.74
C ALA A 40 27.31 -20.87 -26.10
N ILE A 41 27.08 -19.86 -25.26
CA ILE A 41 27.57 -18.50 -25.46
C ILE A 41 29.10 -18.48 -25.52
N GLN A 42 29.77 -19.26 -24.65
CA GLN A 42 31.24 -19.36 -24.67
C GLN A 42 31.78 -19.94 -25.98
N ARG A 43 31.19 -21.04 -26.46
CA ARG A 43 31.59 -21.66 -27.74
C ARG A 43 31.33 -20.75 -28.94
N LEU A 44 30.17 -20.07 -28.97
CA LEU A 44 29.84 -19.12 -30.03
C LEU A 44 30.79 -17.91 -30.05
N LYS A 45 31.23 -17.44 -28.88
CA LYS A 45 32.25 -16.38 -28.77
C LYS A 45 33.61 -16.83 -29.32
N GLN A 46 34.03 -18.07 -29.06
CA GLN A 46 35.27 -18.64 -29.63
C GLN A 46 35.22 -18.70 -31.16
N MET A 47 34.04 -18.97 -31.72
CA MET A 47 33.78 -18.95 -33.17
C MET A 47 33.57 -17.54 -33.75
N LYS A 48 33.74 -16.48 -32.94
CA LYS A 48 33.56 -15.07 -33.31
C LYS A 48 32.15 -14.73 -33.86
N MET A 49 31.13 -15.43 -33.38
CA MET A 49 29.74 -15.17 -33.76
C MET A 49 29.08 -14.10 -32.89
N LYS A 50 28.16 -13.32 -33.47
CA LYS A 50 27.30 -12.38 -32.75
C LYS A 50 26.18 -13.15 -32.03
N VAL A 51 26.15 -13.10 -30.70
CA VAL A 51 25.21 -13.88 -29.89
C VAL A 51 24.01 -13.05 -29.41
N PHE A 52 24.23 -11.76 -29.15
CA PHE A 52 23.20 -10.88 -28.58
C PHE A 52 22.45 -10.13 -29.68
N ARG A 53 21.13 -10.00 -29.51
CA ARG A 53 20.28 -9.17 -30.38
C ARG A 53 20.60 -7.68 -30.15
N PRO A 54 21.06 -6.94 -31.18
CA PRO A 54 21.20 -5.49 -31.10
C PRO A 54 19.86 -4.80 -30.86
N SER A 55 19.86 -3.67 -30.16
CA SER A 55 18.64 -2.87 -29.91
C SER A 55 18.04 -2.31 -31.19
N ASP A 56 18.87 -2.04 -32.21
CA ASP A 56 18.48 -1.45 -33.49
C ASP A 56 18.14 -2.50 -34.57
N TYR A 57 17.82 -3.73 -34.14
CA TYR A 57 17.44 -4.82 -35.03
C TYR A 57 15.98 -5.22 -34.82
N PHE A 58 15.10 -4.63 -35.62
CA PHE A 58 13.64 -4.78 -35.56
C PHE A 58 13.13 -5.84 -36.56
N ALA A 59 13.58 -7.09 -36.41
CA ALA A 59 13.01 -8.22 -37.13
C ALA A 59 11.69 -8.70 -36.48
N GLU A 60 10.88 -9.42 -37.25
CA GLU A 60 9.68 -10.09 -36.73
C GLU A 60 10.04 -11.04 -35.58
N MET A 61 9.28 -10.96 -34.49
CA MET A 61 9.46 -11.77 -33.29
C MET A 61 8.37 -12.84 -33.18
N VAL A 62 8.66 -13.96 -32.50
CA VAL A 62 7.71 -15.08 -32.29
C VAL A 62 6.35 -14.63 -31.71
N LYS A 63 6.36 -13.56 -30.89
CA LYS A 63 5.15 -12.95 -30.33
C LYS A 63 5.03 -11.53 -30.88
N SER A 64 3.83 -11.17 -31.32
CA SER A 64 3.52 -9.81 -31.79
C SER A 64 3.64 -8.78 -30.66
N ASP A 65 3.92 -7.54 -31.02
CA ASP A 65 3.97 -6.43 -30.06
C ASP A 65 2.61 -6.18 -29.39
N THR A 66 1.52 -6.38 -30.13
CA THR A 66 0.15 -6.28 -29.59
C THR A 66 -0.09 -7.31 -28.48
N HIS A 67 0.43 -8.54 -28.62
CA HIS A 67 0.37 -9.55 -27.58
C HIS A 67 1.22 -9.14 -26.36
N MET A 68 2.45 -8.65 -26.59
CA MET A 68 3.35 -8.23 -25.51
C MET A 68 2.85 -7.00 -24.76
N GLN A 69 2.13 -6.08 -25.42
CA GLN A 69 1.44 -4.97 -24.77
C GLN A 69 0.38 -5.45 -23.77
N LYS A 70 -0.44 -6.45 -24.16
CA LYS A 70 -1.44 -7.06 -23.25
C LYS A 70 -0.76 -7.73 -22.05
N VAL A 71 0.35 -8.42 -22.26
CA VAL A 71 1.14 -9.04 -21.17
C VAL A 71 1.70 -7.96 -20.23
N ARG A 72 2.25 -6.86 -20.76
CA ARG A 72 2.76 -5.74 -19.95
C ARG A 72 1.64 -5.09 -19.14
N GLN A 73 0.48 -4.83 -19.75
CA GLN A 73 -0.68 -4.31 -19.04
C GLN A 73 -1.09 -5.23 -17.89
N ARG A 74 -1.16 -6.55 -18.14
CA ARG A 74 -1.49 -7.52 -17.09
C ARG A 74 -0.48 -7.52 -15.94
N ILE A 75 0.81 -7.38 -16.23
CA ILE A 75 1.86 -7.28 -15.19
C ILE A 75 1.69 -5.99 -14.37
N ALA A 76 1.37 -4.87 -15.01
CA ALA A 76 1.08 -3.61 -14.34
C ALA A 76 -0.15 -3.72 -13.43
N ASP A 77 -1.25 -4.31 -13.92
CA ASP A 77 -2.48 -4.53 -13.14
C ASP A 77 -2.23 -5.40 -11.90
N ILE A 78 -1.40 -6.45 -12.03
CA ILE A 78 -1.03 -7.32 -10.90
C ILE A 78 -0.22 -6.53 -9.87
N ARG A 79 0.71 -5.68 -10.32
CA ARG A 79 1.51 -4.84 -9.44
C ARG A 79 0.64 -3.83 -8.69
N GLU A 80 -0.24 -3.11 -9.40
CA GLU A 80 -1.18 -2.17 -8.80
C GLU A 80 -2.13 -2.88 -7.82
N GLY A 81 -2.59 -4.09 -8.15
CA GLY A 81 -3.40 -4.92 -7.27
C GLY A 81 -2.69 -5.27 -5.96
N LYS A 82 -1.39 -5.60 -6.00
CA LYS A 82 -0.58 -5.86 -4.81
C LYS A 82 -0.38 -4.60 -3.97
N GLU A 83 0.02 -3.49 -4.60
CA GLU A 83 0.23 -2.20 -3.93
C GLU A 83 -1.07 -1.70 -3.27
N ARG A 84 -2.23 -1.88 -3.92
CA ARG A 84 -3.54 -1.56 -3.36
C ARG A 84 -3.86 -2.41 -2.12
N GLN A 85 -3.56 -3.70 -2.15
CA GLN A 85 -3.77 -4.58 -1.00
C GLN A 85 -2.87 -4.20 0.18
N GLU A 86 -1.59 -3.88 -0.07
CA GLU A 86 -0.64 -3.41 0.94
C GLU A 86 -1.09 -2.07 1.55
N ASN A 87 -1.51 -1.11 0.72
CA ASN A 87 -2.06 0.16 1.18
C ASN A 87 -3.31 -0.02 2.04
N ILE A 88 -4.21 -0.95 1.68
CA ILE A 88 -5.39 -1.27 2.48
C ILE A 88 -4.99 -1.87 3.83
N ARG A 89 -3.99 -2.76 3.88
CA ARG A 89 -3.48 -3.34 5.14
C ARG A 89 -2.90 -2.25 6.03
N ARG A 90 -2.04 -1.39 5.48
CA ARG A 90 -1.46 -0.23 6.18
C ARG A 90 -2.54 0.69 6.75
N LEU A 91 -3.52 1.10 5.94
CA LEU A 91 -4.63 1.95 6.39
C LEU A 91 -5.48 1.29 7.49
N ARG A 92 -5.61 -0.04 7.50
CA ARG A 92 -6.32 -0.77 8.57
C ARG A 92 -5.52 -0.76 9.86
N GLU A 93 -4.21 -0.95 9.80
CA GLU A 93 -3.30 -0.91 10.95
C GLU A 93 -3.24 0.49 11.55
N GLU A 94 -3.10 1.53 10.73
CA GLU A 94 -3.12 2.92 11.15
C GLU A 94 -4.44 3.27 11.87
N LYS A 95 -5.59 2.81 11.34
CA LYS A 95 -6.90 3.01 12.00
C LYS A 95 -7.02 2.26 13.34
N LYS A 96 -6.52 1.02 13.41
CA LYS A 96 -6.49 0.24 14.66
C LYS A 96 -5.62 0.93 15.72
N PHE A 97 -4.43 1.40 15.31
CA PHE A 97 -3.52 2.13 16.18
C PHE A 97 -4.13 3.45 16.65
N ALA A 98 -4.69 4.25 15.75
CA ALA A 98 -5.37 5.50 16.09
C ALA A 98 -6.50 5.28 17.11
N ALA A 99 -7.30 4.23 16.97
CA ALA A 99 -8.35 3.88 17.93
C ALA A 99 -7.80 3.39 19.29
N LYS A 100 -6.60 2.79 19.33
CA LYS A 100 -5.92 2.43 20.58
C LYS A 100 -5.39 3.69 21.27
N VAL A 101 -4.69 4.56 20.53
CA VAL A 101 -4.15 5.83 21.03
C VAL A 101 -5.27 6.72 21.57
N GLN A 102 -6.40 6.84 20.86
CA GLN A 102 -7.55 7.62 21.36
C GLN A 102 -8.09 7.09 22.70
N ARG A 103 -8.16 5.77 22.88
CA ARG A 103 -8.60 5.17 24.16
C ARG A 103 -7.60 5.41 25.28
N GLU A 104 -6.31 5.22 25.00
CA GLU A 104 -5.21 5.46 25.94
C GLU A 104 -5.16 6.93 26.39
N VAL A 105 -5.34 7.87 25.45
CA VAL A 105 -5.41 9.31 25.76
C VAL A 105 -6.61 9.63 26.66
N ILE A 106 -7.79 9.04 26.41
CA ILE A 106 -8.97 9.25 27.26
C ILE A 106 -8.76 8.64 28.65
N GLU A 107 -8.18 7.45 28.75
CA GLU A 107 -7.87 6.77 30.01
C GLU A 107 -6.84 7.56 30.83
N ASN A 108 -5.76 8.03 30.21
CA ASN A 108 -4.75 8.88 30.84
C ASN A 108 -5.38 10.17 31.38
N ARG A 109 -6.22 10.85 30.58
CA ARG A 109 -6.96 12.05 31.02
C ARG A 109 -7.90 11.76 32.20
N GLN A 110 -8.55 10.60 32.23
CA GLN A 110 -9.41 10.21 33.35
C GLN A 110 -8.59 9.91 34.62
N ASN A 111 -7.47 9.22 34.48
CA ASN A 111 -6.55 8.91 35.57
C ASN A 111 -5.91 10.17 36.15
N GLU A 112 -5.50 11.12 35.31
CA GLU A 112 -5.04 12.45 35.73
C GLU A 112 -6.12 13.22 36.49
N LYS A 113 -7.37 13.24 35.98
CA LYS A 113 -8.50 13.86 36.68
C LYS A 113 -8.79 13.19 38.03
N LYS A 114 -8.69 11.87 38.14
CA LYS A 114 -8.85 11.12 39.41
C LYS A 114 -7.73 11.49 40.39
N LYS A 115 -6.47 11.45 39.97
CA LYS A 115 -5.30 11.86 40.78
C LYS A 115 -5.45 13.30 41.29
N LEU A 116 -5.87 14.22 40.42
CA LEU A 116 -6.15 15.61 40.80
C LEU A 116 -7.30 15.72 41.81
N LYS A 117 -8.40 14.99 41.60
CA LYS A 117 -9.55 14.97 42.52
C LYS A 117 -9.17 14.42 43.89
N GLU A 118 -8.36 13.36 43.96
CA GLU A 118 -7.84 12.80 45.21
C GLU A 118 -6.92 13.77 45.93
N ALA A 119 -6.03 14.47 45.20
CA ALA A 119 -5.18 15.52 45.77
C ALA A 119 -6.02 16.67 46.36
N VAL A 120 -7.09 17.11 45.67
CA VAL A 120 -8.02 18.13 46.17
C VAL A 120 -8.82 17.65 47.40
N MET A 121 -9.26 16.39 47.42
CA MET A 121 -9.96 15.82 48.59
C MET A 121 -9.03 15.68 49.81
N LYS A 122 -7.76 15.30 49.60
CA LYS A 122 -6.72 15.29 50.65
C LYS A 122 -6.45 16.70 51.19
N HIS A 123 -6.41 17.71 50.31
CA HIS A 123 -6.32 19.12 50.71
C HIS A 123 -7.51 19.54 51.59
N ARG A 124 -8.74 19.19 51.19
CA ARG A 124 -9.97 19.49 51.98
C ARG A 124 -9.98 18.81 53.35
N LYS A 125 -9.25 17.71 53.52
CA LYS A 125 -9.10 16.98 54.80
C LYS A 125 -7.92 17.47 55.67
N GLY A 126 -7.27 18.58 55.32
CA GLY A 126 -6.32 19.27 56.22
C GLY A 126 -4.83 18.91 56.06
N LEU A 127 -4.43 18.17 55.03
CA LEU A 127 -3.03 17.80 54.76
C LEU A 127 -2.31 18.85 53.89
N LYS A 128 -2.15 20.09 54.38
CA LYS A 128 -1.55 21.20 53.61
C LYS A 128 -0.09 20.97 53.17
N GLY A 129 0.70 20.22 53.92
CA GLY A 129 2.17 20.14 53.71
C GLY A 129 2.64 19.33 52.50
N GLN A 130 1.89 18.32 52.05
CA GLN A 130 2.32 17.43 50.95
C GLN A 130 1.94 17.94 49.55
N LEU A 131 1.18 19.04 49.46
CA LEU A 131 0.54 19.46 48.23
C LEU A 131 1.37 20.46 47.41
N GLU A 132 2.14 21.36 48.04
CA GLU A 132 3.00 22.29 47.31
C GLU A 132 4.06 21.56 46.49
N GLU A 133 4.59 20.46 47.03
CA GLU A 133 5.60 19.63 46.38
C GLU A 133 5.02 18.85 45.17
N MET A 134 3.76 18.41 45.25
CA MET A 134 3.08 17.74 44.14
C MET A 134 2.54 18.72 43.08
N LEU A 135 2.03 19.89 43.47
CA LEU A 135 1.55 20.93 42.56
C LEU A 135 2.70 21.55 41.76
N ASN A 136 3.87 21.74 42.38
CA ASN A 136 5.05 22.22 41.67
C ASN A 136 5.55 21.20 40.64
N ASN A 137 5.50 19.90 40.96
CA ASN A 137 5.80 18.85 39.98
C ASN A 137 4.79 18.83 38.83
N ALA A 138 3.48 18.94 39.09
CA ALA A 138 2.45 18.95 38.06
C ALA A 138 2.48 20.20 37.16
N LYS A 139 2.77 21.38 37.73
CA LYS A 139 3.01 22.60 36.94
C LYS A 139 4.24 22.48 36.06
N SER A 140 5.31 21.84 36.55
CA SER A 140 6.51 21.60 35.73
C SER A 140 6.19 20.73 34.50
N LEU A 141 5.30 19.75 34.64
CA LEU A 141 4.86 18.86 33.55
C LEU A 141 3.93 19.56 32.54
N GLN A 142 3.02 20.44 32.99
CA GLN A 142 2.14 21.20 32.08
C GLN A 142 2.90 22.25 31.23
N ILE A 143 4.02 22.78 31.71
CA ILE A 143 4.80 23.79 30.97
C ILE A 143 5.50 23.19 29.73
N TYR A 144 5.68 21.87 29.67
CA TYR A 144 6.27 21.20 28.51
C TYR A 144 5.25 20.80 27.43
N ASP A 145 3.97 20.61 27.78
CA ASP A 145 2.92 20.21 26.83
C ASP A 145 2.24 21.42 26.14
N ASP A 146 2.24 22.60 26.77
CA ASP A 146 1.63 23.82 26.21
C ASP A 146 2.53 24.58 25.20
N LYS A 147 3.76 24.11 24.95
CA LYS A 147 4.74 24.76 24.06
C LYS A 147 4.80 24.17 22.64
N THR A 148 4.01 23.16 22.32
CA THR A 148 4.02 22.50 20.99
C THR A 148 2.76 22.73 20.15
N ASP A 149 1.71 23.37 20.68
CA ASP A 149 0.45 23.65 19.95
C ASP A 149 0.14 25.16 19.74
N ALA A 150 1.09 26.06 20.03
CA ALA A 150 0.90 27.52 19.98
C ALA A 150 1.32 28.21 18.64
N THR A 151 1.37 27.47 17.52
CA THR A 151 1.80 28.01 16.20
C THR A 151 0.77 27.76 15.08
N SER A 152 -0.50 28.16 15.25
CA SER A 152 -1.41 28.29 14.09
C SER A 152 -2.54 29.32 14.27
N HIS A 153 -2.24 30.49 14.84
CA HIS A 153 -3.13 31.66 14.75
C HIS A 153 -2.54 32.73 13.81
N LEU A 154 -2.49 32.38 12.52
CA LEU A 154 -2.28 33.32 11.43
C LEU A 154 -3.59 33.53 10.67
N LYS A 155 -4.25 34.63 11.04
CA LYS A 155 -4.82 35.66 10.15
C LYS A 155 -5.59 35.19 8.91
N LYS A 156 -6.89 35.51 8.94
CA LYS A 156 -7.64 36.25 7.90
C LYS A 156 -7.22 36.01 6.44
N LYS A 157 -8.09 35.37 5.66
CA LYS A 157 -8.74 36.04 4.51
C LYS A 157 -9.79 35.17 3.85
N ASP A 158 -10.81 35.86 3.39
CA ASP A 158 -11.89 35.44 2.53
C ASP A 158 -11.46 34.44 1.46
N ASN A 159 -12.26 33.38 1.29
CA ASN A 159 -12.70 33.00 -0.04
C ASN A 159 -13.99 32.21 0.04
N GLN A 160 -15.08 32.93 -0.20
CA GLN A 160 -16.27 32.39 -0.82
C GLN A 160 -15.87 31.65 -2.11
N MET A 161 -16.69 30.67 -2.47
CA MET A 161 -16.73 30.03 -3.79
C MET A 161 -15.64 29.00 -4.07
N ARG A 162 -15.98 27.72 -3.93
CA ARG A 162 -16.29 26.83 -5.07
C ARG A 162 -16.31 25.37 -4.64
N ASN A 163 -17.46 24.76 -4.88
CA ASN A 163 -17.64 23.43 -5.50
C ASN A 163 -16.83 22.25 -4.95
N GLY A 164 -17.55 21.28 -4.37
CA GLY A 164 -17.02 19.91 -4.32
C GLY A 164 -17.61 19.00 -3.25
N VAL A 165 -18.94 18.87 -3.23
CA VAL A 165 -19.71 17.70 -2.75
C VAL A 165 -18.94 16.67 -1.93
N LYS A 166 -18.88 16.87 -0.61
CA LYS A 166 -18.79 15.77 0.36
C LYS A 166 -19.95 15.90 1.33
N CYS A 167 -21.01 15.16 1.03
CA CYS A 167 -22.23 15.02 1.82
C CYS A 167 -21.90 14.72 3.30
N SER A 168 -21.76 15.76 4.12
CA SER A 168 -21.82 15.60 5.57
C SER A 168 -23.26 15.18 5.91
N LYS A 169 -23.40 13.96 6.42
CA LYS A 169 -24.67 13.33 6.79
C LYS A 169 -25.55 14.35 7.54
N LEU A 170 -26.76 14.60 7.01
CA LEU A 170 -27.78 15.42 7.68
C LEU A 170 -27.89 15.01 9.15
N SER A 171 -27.83 16.00 10.05
CA SER A 171 -28.13 15.86 11.48
C SER A 171 -29.40 15.03 11.67
N ARG A 172 -29.47 14.21 12.72
CA ARG A 172 -30.65 13.37 13.00
C ARG A 172 -31.93 14.21 13.08
N ASN A 173 -31.83 15.44 13.62
CA ASN A 173 -32.93 16.40 13.67
C ASN A 173 -33.36 16.86 12.26
N ALA A 174 -32.41 17.08 11.35
CA ALA A 174 -32.71 17.46 9.97
C ALA A 174 -33.31 16.29 9.16
N ARG A 175 -32.86 15.05 9.41
CA ARG A 175 -33.49 13.84 8.83
C ARG A 175 -34.92 13.64 9.33
N ASN A 176 -35.15 13.82 10.63
CA ASN A 176 -36.49 13.70 11.21
C ASN A 176 -37.44 14.78 10.68
N LYS A 177 -36.97 16.02 10.48
CA LYS A 177 -37.75 17.08 9.81
C LYS A 177 -38.04 16.76 8.35
N LYS A 178 -37.07 16.21 7.60
CA LYS A 178 -37.23 15.95 6.16
C LYS A 178 -38.03 14.68 5.84
N PHE A 179 -37.89 13.62 6.64
CA PHE A 179 -38.45 12.30 6.36
C PHE A 179 -39.48 11.81 7.41
N GLY A 180 -39.73 12.56 8.48
CA GLY A 180 -40.55 12.11 9.61
C GLY A 180 -39.95 10.93 10.39
N PHE A 181 -40.59 10.55 11.49
CA PHE A 181 -40.33 9.24 12.10
C PHE A 181 -40.97 8.16 11.23
N GLY A 182 -40.15 7.36 10.52
CA GLY A 182 -40.63 6.23 9.73
C GLY A 182 -40.56 6.37 8.20
N GLY A 183 -39.81 7.35 7.67
CA GLY A 183 -39.62 7.57 6.24
C GLY A 183 -40.83 8.25 5.58
N GLN A 184 -40.61 8.93 4.45
CA GLN A 184 -41.66 9.59 3.69
C GLN A 184 -42.75 8.58 3.28
N LYS A 185 -43.81 8.51 4.09
CA LYS A 185 -45.03 7.78 3.75
C LYS A 185 -45.82 8.64 2.77
N LYS A 186 -45.96 8.12 1.54
CA LYS A 186 -46.89 8.51 0.47
C LYS A 186 -46.35 9.52 -0.58
N ARG A 187 -46.05 8.97 -1.78
CA ARG A 187 -46.35 9.52 -3.13
C ARG A 187 -45.30 10.28 -3.98
N SER A 188 -43.98 10.21 -3.74
CA SER A 188 -43.02 10.90 -4.66
C SER A 188 -42.55 10.09 -5.88
N LYS A 189 -43.20 8.97 -6.23
CA LYS A 189 -42.84 8.13 -7.39
C LYS A 189 -44.09 7.67 -8.14
N ASN A 190 -44.79 8.60 -8.77
CA ASN A 190 -45.70 8.27 -9.85
C ASN A 190 -44.99 8.56 -11.17
N ASN A 191 -44.93 7.55 -12.03
CA ASN A 191 -44.57 7.67 -13.43
C ASN A 191 -45.70 8.43 -14.13
N THR A 192 -45.47 9.65 -14.58
CA THR A 192 -46.29 10.28 -15.63
C THR A 192 -45.61 9.99 -16.95
N LYS A 193 -46.02 8.87 -17.58
CA LYS A 193 -45.78 8.63 -18.99
C LYS A 193 -46.82 9.43 -19.76
N GLU A 194 -46.42 10.49 -20.43
CA GLU A 194 -47.22 11.13 -21.48
C GLU A 194 -47.01 10.37 -22.80
N ARG A 195 -48.13 10.16 -23.50
CA ARG A 195 -48.35 9.36 -24.73
C ARG A 195 -48.46 7.85 -24.60
#